data_AF-A0A4Z0GNG1-F1
#
_entry.id   AF-A0A4Z0GNG1-F1
#
_cell.length_a   1.000
_cell.length_b   1.000
_cell.length_c   1.000
_cell.angle_alpha   90.00
_cell.angle_beta   90.00
_cell.angle_gamma   90.00
#
_symmetry.space_group_name_H-M   'P 1'
#
loop_
_entity.id
_entity.type
_entity.pdbx_description
1 polymer ?
#
loop_
_entity_poly.entity_id
_entity_poly.type
_entity_poly.pdbx_seq_one_letter_code
_entity_poly.pdbx_strand_id
1 'polypeptide(L)'
;MLNQWLLIGILAIATYLSRFFGVVFMARQKMSPALRLYFNYVPIAIIAALLVKQIFVPTDGQLTISLPVLIACISTVIAIKVIRMFLPSVVIGIVVGLLVRYLLI
;
A
#
# COMPACT_ATOMS: atom_id res chain seq x y z
N MET A 1 -4.63 3.27 -31.77
CA MET A 1 -5.73 2.72 -30.96
C MET A 1 -5.66 1.19 -30.83
N LEU A 2 -5.66 0.40 -31.91
CA LEU A 2 -5.62 -1.09 -31.84
C LEU A 2 -4.41 -1.65 -31.06
N ASN A 3 -3.22 -1.06 -31.22
CA ASN A 3 -2.03 -1.45 -30.45
C ASN A 3 -2.16 -1.27 -28.93
N GLN A 4 -2.91 -0.26 -28.47
CA GLN A 4 -3.07 0.00 -27.03
C GLN A 4 -4.01 -1.04 -26.42
N TRP A 5 -5.10 -1.38 -27.10
CA TRP A 5 -6.01 -2.45 -26.68
C TRP A 5 -5.33 -3.82 -26.66
N LEU A 6 -4.47 -4.10 -27.64
CA LEU A 6 -3.69 -5.33 -27.69
C LEU A 6 -2.65 -5.41 -26.57
N LEU A 7 -1.96 -4.29 -26.27
CA LEU A 7 -1.06 -4.19 -25.13
C LEU A 7 -1.78 -4.40 -23.79
N ILE A 8 -2.95 -3.78 -23.59
CA ILE A 8 -3.75 -3.97 -22.39
C ILE A 8 -4.17 -5.43 -22.25
N GLY A 9 -4.59 -6.08 -23.34
CA GLY A 9 -4.97 -7.49 -23.35
C GLY A 9 -3.81 -8.41 -22.96
N ILE A 10 -2.64 -8.22 -23.55
CA ILE A 10 -1.44 -9.00 -23.23
C ILE A 10 -0.99 -8.75 -21.79
N LEU A 11 -1.00 -7.50 -21.34
CA LEU A 11 -0.62 -7.14 -19.97
C LEU A 11 -1.59 -7.76 -18.96
N ALA A 12 -2.89 -7.75 -19.25
CA ALA A 12 -3.89 -8.38 -18.40
C ALA A 12 -3.66 -9.89 -18.30
N ILE A 13 -3.46 -10.57 -19.43
CA ILE A 13 -3.17 -12.01 -19.46
C ILE A 13 -1.90 -12.31 -18.69
N ALA A 14 -0.79 -11.61 -18.96
CA ALA A 14 0.48 -11.83 -18.28
C ALA A 14 0.37 -11.62 -16.75
N THR A 15 -0.34 -10.57 -16.33
CA THR A 15 -0.53 -10.25 -14.90
C THR A 15 -1.37 -11.32 -14.19
N TYR A 16 -2.49 -11.70 -14.79
CA TYR A 16 -3.37 -12.71 -14.22
C TYR A 16 -2.73 -14.09 -14.20
N LEU A 17 -1.99 -14.44 -15.26
CA LEU A 17 -1.31 -15.73 -15.35
C LEU A 17 -0.20 -15.83 -14.30
N SER A 18 0.62 -14.78 -14.14
CA SER A 18 1.64 -14.71 -13.09
C SER A 18 1.05 -14.87 -11.68
N ARG A 19 -0.06 -14.16 -11.39
CA ARG A 19 -0.77 -14.31 -10.10
C ARG A 19 -1.41 -15.67 -9.92
N PHE A 20 -2.02 -16.23 -10.96
CA PHE A 20 -2.67 -17.54 -10.93
C PHE A 20 -1.66 -18.66 -10.65
N PHE A 21 -0.50 -18.64 -11.31
CA PHE A 21 0.60 -19.56 -11.02
C PHE A 21 1.08 -19.40 -9.57
N GLY A 22 1.23 -18.17 -9.08
CA GLY A 22 1.61 -17.92 -7.68
C GLY A 22 0.61 -18.54 -6.68
N VAL A 23 -0.68 -18.36 -6.89
CA VAL A 23 -1.74 -18.91 -6.02
C VAL A 23 -1.83 -20.43 -6.11
N VAL A 24 -1.77 -21.00 -7.32
CA VAL A 24 -1.88 -22.45 -7.52
C VAL A 24 -0.66 -23.20 -6.98
N PHE A 25 0.55 -22.64 -7.13
CA PHE A 25 1.76 -23.21 -6.56
C PHE A 25 1.72 -23.19 -5.02
N MET A 26 1.20 -22.10 -4.46
CA MET A 26 1.02 -21.91 -3.02
C MET A 26 -0.08 -22.82 -2.44
N ALA A 27 -1.13 -23.12 -3.21
CA ALA A 27 -2.23 -24.00 -2.79
C ALA A 27 -1.90 -25.50 -2.85
N ARG A 28 -1.00 -25.92 -3.75
CA ARG A 28 -0.67 -27.34 -3.95
C ARG A 28 0.44 -27.88 -3.04
N GLN A 29 1.31 -27.03 -2.50
CA GLN A 29 2.35 -27.49 -1.57
C GLN A 29 1.85 -27.46 -0.13
N LYS A 30 2.13 -28.52 0.63
CA LYS A 30 2.10 -28.49 2.11
C LYS A 30 3.16 -27.48 2.54
N MET A 31 2.79 -26.21 2.62
CA MET A 31 3.71 -25.14 2.99
C MET A 31 4.33 -25.48 4.34
N SER A 32 5.67 -25.45 4.40
CA SER A 32 6.36 -25.57 5.67
C SER A 32 5.89 -24.42 6.59
N PRO A 33 5.80 -24.64 7.91
CA PRO A 33 5.33 -23.63 8.85
C PRO A 33 6.11 -22.31 8.74
N ALA A 34 7.40 -22.38 8.38
CA ALA A 34 8.24 -21.20 8.13
C ALA A 34 7.80 -20.39 6.90
N LEU A 35 7.47 -21.04 5.77
CA LEU A 35 7.03 -20.35 4.56
C LEU A 35 5.66 -19.70 4.75
N ARG A 36 4.74 -20.39 5.43
CA ARG A 36 3.41 -19.85 5.77
C ARG A 36 3.52 -18.61 6.66
N LEU A 37 4.41 -18.65 7.65
CA LEU A 37 4.70 -17.50 8.50
C LEU A 37 5.24 -16.33 7.67
N TYR A 38 6.21 -16.59 6.80
CA TYR A 38 6.79 -15.58 5.91
C TYR A 38 5.72 -14.89 5.03
N PHE A 39 4.90 -15.66 4.32
CA PHE A 39 3.85 -15.09 3.46
C PHE A 39 2.76 -14.32 4.22
N ASN A 40 2.51 -14.63 5.49
CA ASN A 40 1.59 -13.84 6.32
C ASN A 40 2.16 -12.45 6.67
N TYR A 41 3.49 -12.32 6.83
CA TYR A 41 4.13 -11.05 7.18
C TYR A 41 4.60 -10.25 5.95
N VAL A 42 4.74 -10.85 4.78
CA VAL A 42 5.10 -10.13 3.54
C VAL A 42 4.13 -8.97 3.24
N PRO A 43 2.79 -9.12 3.28
CA PRO A 43 1.87 -8.00 3.02
C PRO A 43 2.04 -6.85 4.01
N ILE A 44 2.19 -7.15 5.31
CA ILE A 44 2.35 -6.11 6.34
C ILE A 44 3.67 -5.34 6.14
N ALA A 45 4.74 -6.06 5.79
CA ALA A 45 6.05 -5.47 5.52
C ALA A 45 6.02 -4.58 4.27
N ILE A 46 5.35 -5.01 3.21
CA ILE A 46 5.18 -4.22 1.99
C ILE A 46 4.38 -2.94 2.29
N ILE A 47 3.25 -3.04 3.01
CA ILE A 47 2.46 -1.87 3.40
C ILE A 47 3.31 -0.90 4.24
N ALA A 48 4.07 -1.41 5.21
CA ALA A 48 4.94 -0.58 6.04
C ALA A 48 6.02 0.13 5.20
N ALA A 49 6.68 -0.59 4.29
CA ALA A 49 7.69 -0.02 3.41
C ALA A 49 7.11 1.04 2.46
N LEU A 50 5.91 0.82 1.92
CA LEU A 50 5.20 1.79 1.08
C LEU A 50 4.86 3.05 1.86
N LEU A 51 4.37 2.92 3.09
CA LEU A 51 4.08 4.06 3.97
C LEU A 51 5.34 4.87 4.27
N VAL A 52 6.45 4.19 4.61
CA VAL A 52 7.74 4.86 4.84
C VAL A 52 8.21 5.58 3.57
N LYS A 53 8.14 4.93 2.40
CA LYS A 53 8.46 5.57 1.12
C LYS A 53 7.61 6.82 0.90
N GLN A 54 6.30 6.75 1.16
CA GLN A 54 5.39 7.88 0.97
C GLN A 54 5.77 9.08 1.85
N ILE A 55 6.30 8.84 3.06
CA ILE A 55 6.74 9.88 3.98
C ILE A 55 8.04 10.55 3.51
N PHE A 56 9.03 9.74 3.09
CA PHE A 56 10.40 10.19 2.81
C PHE A 56 10.66 10.62 1.36
N VAL A 57 9.94 10.04 0.38
CA VAL A 57 10.12 10.33 -1.06
C VAL A 57 8.74 10.44 -1.73
N PRO A 58 8.09 11.61 -1.64
CA PRO A 58 6.73 11.80 -2.15
C PRO A 58 6.68 11.92 -3.67
N THR A 59 7.72 12.51 -4.30
CA THR A 59 7.76 12.76 -5.75
C THR A 59 9.19 12.63 -6.28
N ASP A 60 9.35 11.88 -7.38
CA ASP A 60 10.51 11.83 -8.30
C ASP A 60 11.91 11.92 -7.67
N GLY A 61 12.16 11.15 -6.61
CA GLY A 61 13.52 10.87 -6.14
C GLY A 61 14.20 11.99 -5.34
N GLN A 62 13.51 13.10 -5.04
CA GLN A 62 14.04 14.08 -4.08
C GLN A 62 13.65 13.70 -2.65
N LEU A 63 14.66 13.59 -1.77
CA LEU A 63 14.50 13.43 -0.32
C LEU A 63 13.88 14.70 0.26
N THR A 64 12.55 14.79 0.17
CA THR A 64 11.76 15.85 0.78
C THR A 64 10.83 15.19 1.78
N ILE A 65 11.02 15.51 3.06
CA ILE A 65 10.13 15.03 4.10
C ILE A 65 8.79 15.70 3.90
N SER A 66 7.78 14.93 3.49
CA SER A 66 6.41 15.44 3.41
C SER A 66 5.80 15.52 4.80
N LEU A 67 5.98 16.67 5.45
CA LEU A 67 5.28 17.00 6.69
C LEU A 67 3.78 16.69 6.62
N PRO A 68 3.06 16.92 5.49
CA PRO A 68 1.65 16.54 5.38
C PRO A 68 1.38 15.05 5.55
N VAL A 69 2.20 14.17 4.96
CA VAL A 69 2.01 12.72 5.04
C VAL A 69 2.40 12.20 6.43
N LEU A 70 3.44 12.76 7.03
CA LEU A 70 3.84 12.42 8.39
C LEU A 70 2.74 12.77 9.40
N ILE A 71 2.17 13.98 9.30
CA ILE A 71 1.10 14.44 10.19
C ILE A 71 -0.18 13.62 9.95
N ALA A 72 -0.51 13.30 8.70
CA ALA A 72 -1.62 12.41 8.37
C ALA A 72 -1.47 11.04 9.05
N CYS A 73 -0.30 10.40 8.92
CA CYS A 73 0.01 9.11 9.54
C CYS A 73 -0.09 9.13 11.06
N ILE A 74 0.44 10.18 11.71
CA ILE A 74 0.35 10.33 13.17
C ILE A 74 -1.12 10.49 13.59
N SER A 75 -1.88 11.29 12.83
CA SER A 75 -3.31 11.50 13.10
C SER A 75 -4.12 10.20 12.98
N THR A 76 -3.87 9.37 11.97
CA THR A 76 -4.53 8.05 11.85
C THR A 76 -4.20 7.13 13.01
N VAL A 77 -2.95 7.09 13.46
CA VAL A 77 -2.52 6.27 14.60
C VAL A 77 -3.21 6.72 15.90
N ILE A 78 -3.33 8.04 16.12
CA ILE A 78 -4.03 8.58 17.28
C ILE A 78 -5.53 8.25 17.19
N ALA A 79 -6.13 8.49 16.02
CA ALA A 79 -7.56 8.24 15.80
C ALA A 79 -7.93 6.77 15.99
N ILE A 80 -7.10 5.82 15.54
CA ILE A 80 -7.39 4.39 15.71
C ILE A 80 -7.23 3.92 17.14
N LYS A 81 -6.29 4.52 17.89
CA LYS A 81 -6.11 4.22 19.32
C LYS A 81 -7.30 4.70 20.16
N VAL A 82 -7.92 5.82 19.78
CA VAL A 82 -9.06 6.41 20.50
C VAL A 82 -10.38 5.76 20.07
N ILE A 83 -10.65 5.69 18.77
CA ILE A 83 -11.97 5.33 18.24
C ILE A 83 -12.14 3.80 18.13
N ARG A 84 -11.03 3.04 18.07
CA ARG A 84 -11.01 1.58 17.87
C ARG A 84 -11.82 1.06 16.67
N MET A 85 -12.24 1.96 15.76
CA MET A 85 -12.93 1.64 14.52
C MET A 85 -12.08 2.05 13.32
N PHE A 86 -11.84 1.12 12.41
CA PHE A 86 -10.94 1.32 11.28
C PHE A 86 -11.40 2.43 10.32
N LEU A 87 -12.68 2.40 9.94
CA LEU A 87 -13.26 3.27 8.92
C LEU A 87 -13.16 4.78 9.29
N PRO A 88 -13.62 5.24 10.46
CA PRO A 88 -13.50 6.65 10.83
C PRO A 88 -12.05 7.10 11.04
N SER A 89 -11.15 6.23 11.51
CA SER A 89 -9.73 6.59 11.65
C SER A 89 -9.05 6.88 10.32
N VAL A 90 -9.34 6.09 9.29
CA VAL A 90 -8.83 6.33 7.93
C VAL A 90 -9.35 7.65 7.37
N VAL A 91 -10.65 7.93 7.55
CA VAL A 91 -11.26 9.19 7.11
C VAL A 91 -10.59 10.39 7.77
N ILE A 92 -10.35 10.34 9.09
CA ILE A 92 -9.67 11.41 9.83
C ILE A 92 -8.25 11.64 9.29
N GLY A 93 -7.47 10.59 9.06
CA GLY A 93 -6.12 10.74 8.49
C GLY A 93 -6.12 11.35 7.09
N ILE A 94 -7.07 10.97 6.23
CA ILE A 94 -7.22 11.55 4.90
C ILE A 94 -7.57 13.04 5.00
N VAL A 95 -8.55 13.39 5.84
CA VAL A 95 -8.99 14.79 6.03
C VAL A 95 -7.85 15.64 6.58
N VAL A 96 -7.14 15.16 7.59
CA VAL A 96 -5.99 15.87 8.18
C VAL A 96 -4.84 16.00 7.18
N GLY A 97 -4.53 14.94 6.43
CA GLY A 97 -3.50 15.00 5.38
C GLY A 97 -3.83 15.98 4.26
N LEU A 98 -5.09 16.04 3.84
CA LEU A 98 -5.58 17.01 2.86
C LEU A 98 -5.54 18.44 3.40
N LEU A 99 -5.98 18.66 4.64
CA LEU A 99 -5.95 19.98 5.28
C LEU A 99 -4.52 20.49 5.42
N VAL A 100 -3.59 19.65 5.88
CA VAL A 100 -2.19 20.03 6.04
C VAL A 100 -1.55 20.29 4.68
N ARG A 101 -1.88 19.50 3.65
CA ARG A 101 -1.40 19.76 2.28
C ARG A 101 -1.94 21.09 1.72
N TYR A 102 -3.18 21.46 2.03
CA TYR A 102 -3.79 22.72 1.61
C TYR A 102 -3.24 23.94 2.37
N LEU A 103 -2.80 23.77 3.61
CA LEU A 103 -2.23 24.84 4.46
C LEU A 103 -0.73 25.10 4.23
N LEU A 104 0.00 24.13 3.66
CA LEU A 104 1.45 24.20 3.38
C LEU A 104 1.79 24.54 1.92
N ILE A 105 0.78 24.74 1.07
CA ILE A 105 0.88 25.22 -0.33
C ILE A 105 0.39 26.67 -0.36
#